data_AF-A0A399IAQ4-F1
#
_entry.id   AF-A0A399IAQ4-F1
#
_cell.length_a   1.000
_cell.length_b   1.000
_cell.length_c   1.000
_cell.angle_alpha   90.00
_cell.angle_beta   90.00
_cell.angle_gamma   90.00
#
_symmetry.space_group_name_H-M   'P 1'
#
loop_
_entity.id
_entity.type
_entity.pdbx_description
1 polymer ?
#
loop_
_entity_poly.entity_id
_entity_poly.type
_entity_poly.pdbx_seq_one_letter_code
_entity_poly.pdbx_strand_id
1 'polypeptide(L)'
;MKTGYSLILGEHVDASGLSHRDCEPYQIVCPACKEPVFKVERKADQAQIDYLSHYTSEKAYNSECELRVSSMDKEVLQKSDKISRNQKLEYFLGVLRELIGRNPMYRGGTAKSQAVLNKSKAVCFLRNTHYEHACENRYTVEMFNEFVDEYIEDITQMGGIIDTSFAISVQKRIAFDIWQHLLTKKGRANYDFLFNHAYLVVMTRCQRAIDLHKAVPEMKRLLDFLSSIIETSKQKGFNILSEMGHTPVGPPFAIEDSNYFNKAASDISHEMIGCLLELQYFDVLKKKLIKTGL
;
A
#
# COMPACT_ATOMS: atom_id res chain seq x y z
N MET A 1 3.07 22.73 7.93
CA MET A 1 3.66 22.97 6.59
C MET A 1 2.64 23.70 5.72
N LYS A 2 3.07 24.57 4.79
CA LYS A 2 2.15 25.28 3.87
C LYS A 2 1.70 24.44 2.68
N THR A 3 2.52 23.48 2.27
CA THR A 3 2.32 22.72 1.04
C THR A 3 2.34 21.22 1.34
N GLY A 4 1.40 20.48 0.76
CA GLY A 4 1.36 19.02 0.73
C GLY A 4 1.59 18.51 -0.69
N TYR A 5 1.62 17.19 -0.86
CA TYR A 5 1.70 16.54 -2.16
C TYR A 5 0.54 15.55 -2.31
N SER A 6 -0.23 15.67 -3.40
CA SER A 6 -1.33 14.75 -3.72
C SER A 6 -0.77 13.53 -4.45
N LEU A 7 -0.83 12.34 -3.84
CA LEU A 7 -0.35 11.11 -4.49
C LEU A 7 -1.15 10.78 -5.76
N ILE A 8 -2.46 11.10 -5.77
CA ILE A 8 -3.34 10.83 -6.91
C ILE A 8 -3.11 11.83 -8.04
N LEU A 9 -3.08 13.13 -7.73
CA LEU A 9 -2.95 14.17 -8.76
C LEU A 9 -1.50 14.36 -9.23
N GLY A 10 -0.53 14.09 -8.35
CA GLY A 10 0.90 14.22 -8.65
C GLY A 10 1.40 15.65 -8.57
N GLU A 11 0.74 16.47 -7.75
CA GLU A 11 1.01 17.90 -7.65
C GLU A 11 1.14 18.35 -6.20
N HIS A 12 1.86 19.46 -6.04
CA HIS A 12 1.96 20.15 -4.77
C HIS A 12 0.70 21.01 -4.56
N VAL A 13 0.12 20.90 -3.37
CA VAL A 13 -1.13 21.56 -3.01
C VAL A 13 -0.92 22.49 -1.82
N ASP A 14 -1.34 23.74 -1.95
CA ASP A 14 -1.28 24.71 -0.85
C ASP A 14 -2.40 24.44 0.17
N ALA A 15 -2.08 24.52 1.46
CA ALA A 15 -3.02 24.29 2.55
C ALA A 15 -4.24 25.24 2.48
N SER A 16 -4.08 26.44 1.95
CA SER A 16 -5.18 27.41 1.76
C SER A 16 -6.20 26.94 0.73
N GLY A 17 -5.79 26.17 -0.27
CA GLY A 17 -6.68 25.63 -1.31
C GLY A 17 -7.42 24.34 -0.93
N LEU A 18 -7.13 23.77 0.24
CA LEU A 18 -7.71 22.50 0.69
C LEU A 18 -8.89 22.72 1.63
N SER A 19 -9.91 21.88 1.54
CA SER A 19 -10.91 21.72 2.61
C SER A 19 -10.46 20.67 3.62
N HIS A 20 -11.05 20.65 4.83
CA HIS A 20 -10.68 19.70 5.90
C HIS A 20 -10.73 18.22 5.47
N ARG A 21 -11.59 17.85 4.52
CA ARG A 21 -11.74 16.45 4.05
C ARG A 21 -11.09 16.16 2.70
N ASP A 22 -10.17 17.03 2.28
CA ASP A 22 -9.52 16.89 0.98
C ASP A 22 -8.29 15.99 1.06
N CYS A 23 -7.70 15.87 2.25
CA CYS A 23 -6.48 15.10 2.46
C CYS A 23 -6.69 13.61 2.23
N GLU A 24 -7.83 13.03 2.63
CA GLU A 24 -8.09 11.62 2.41
C GLU A 24 -8.33 11.27 0.92
N PRO A 25 -9.31 11.85 0.20
CA PRO A 25 -9.61 11.44 -1.17
C PRO A 25 -8.49 11.76 -2.17
N TYR A 26 -7.71 12.82 -1.95
CA TYR A 26 -6.53 13.12 -2.77
C TYR A 26 -5.25 12.43 -2.28
N GLN A 27 -5.34 11.70 -1.15
CA GLN A 27 -4.22 11.05 -0.49
C GLN A 27 -3.05 12.03 -0.31
N ILE A 28 -3.30 13.16 0.35
CA ILE A 28 -2.32 14.23 0.56
C ILE A 28 -1.32 13.82 1.63
N VAL A 29 -0.04 13.87 1.28
CA VAL A 29 1.09 13.54 2.16
C VAL A 29 2.04 14.71 2.32
N CYS A 30 2.93 14.63 3.30
CA CYS A 30 4.10 15.48 3.37
C CYS A 30 5.03 15.17 2.19
N PRO A 31 5.46 16.18 1.41
CA PRO A 31 6.34 15.95 0.26
C PRO A 31 7.70 15.36 0.66
N ALA A 32 8.19 15.65 1.87
CA ALA A 32 9.49 15.22 2.38
C ALA A 32 9.48 13.76 2.86
N CYS A 33 8.60 13.39 3.80
CA CYS A 33 8.59 12.06 4.40
C CYS A 33 7.52 11.11 3.83
N LYS A 34 6.63 11.60 2.96
CA LYS A 34 5.50 10.86 2.38
C LYS A 34 4.48 10.36 3.40
N GLU A 35 4.54 10.83 4.64
CA GLU A 35 3.56 10.52 5.67
C GLU A 35 2.25 11.31 5.45
N PRO A 36 1.10 10.74 5.82
CA PRO A 36 -0.18 11.40 5.63
C PRO A 36 -0.28 12.63 6.51
N VAL A 37 -0.94 13.66 5.98
CA VAL A 37 -1.14 14.95 6.67
C VAL A 37 -2.62 15.33 6.68
N PHE A 38 -2.99 16.26 7.55
CA PHE A 38 -4.34 16.79 7.67
C PHE A 38 -4.33 18.32 7.74
N LYS A 39 -5.42 18.96 7.33
CA LYS A 39 -5.55 20.43 7.33
C LYS A 39 -5.90 20.93 8.73
N VAL A 40 -5.23 22.01 9.13
CA VAL A 40 -5.51 22.78 10.33
C VAL A 40 -5.75 24.23 9.95
N GLU A 41 -6.79 24.81 10.53
CA GLU A 41 -7.15 26.21 10.36
C GLU A 41 -7.01 26.90 11.72
N ARG A 42 -6.33 28.04 11.74
CA ARG A 42 -6.17 28.87 12.93
C ARG A 42 -6.66 30.28 12.62
N LYS A 43 -7.51 30.82 13.49
CA LYS A 43 -7.83 32.24 13.51
C LYS A 43 -6.80 32.94 14.40
N ALA A 44 -6.01 33.84 13.83
CA ALA A 44 -5.08 34.68 14.57
C ALA A 44 -5.27 36.13 14.09
N ASP A 45 -5.50 37.06 15.02
CA ASP A 45 -5.51 38.51 14.78
C ASP A 45 -6.18 38.95 13.47
N GLN A 46 -7.43 38.51 13.27
CA GLN A 46 -8.29 38.81 12.10
C GLN A 46 -7.95 38.09 10.77
N ALA A 47 -6.88 37.30 10.69
CA ALA A 47 -6.56 36.48 9.52
C ALA A 47 -6.75 34.97 9.81
N GLN A 48 -7.26 34.24 8.82
CA GLN A 48 -7.27 32.78 8.82
C GLN A 48 -5.92 32.27 8.30
N ILE A 49 -5.27 31.41 9.08
CA ILE A 49 -4.01 30.75 8.74
C ILE A 49 -4.31 29.27 8.54
N ASP A 50 -4.09 28.79 7.33
CA ASP A 50 -4.24 27.39 6.96
C ASP A 50 -2.88 26.71 6.84
N TYR A 51 -2.75 25.51 7.42
CA TYR A 51 -1.54 24.71 7.31
C TYR A 51 -1.84 23.21 7.40
N LEU A 52 -0.93 22.39 6.91
CA LEU A 52 -0.98 20.93 7.03
C LEU A 52 -0.13 20.47 8.22
N SER A 53 -0.62 19.44 8.93
CA SER A 53 0.01 18.83 10.09
C SER A 53 0.06 17.31 9.95
N HIS A 54 1.07 16.68 10.56
CA HIS A 54 1.16 15.23 10.67
C HIS A 54 0.20 14.68 11.72
N TYR A 55 -0.36 13.50 11.49
CA TYR A 55 -1.11 12.74 12.50
C TYR A 55 -0.14 12.27 13.59
N THR A 56 -0.19 12.91 14.76
CA THR A 56 0.73 12.76 15.92
C THR A 56 2.19 13.16 15.64
N SER A 57 2.68 14.17 16.35
CA SER A 57 4.08 14.63 16.32
C SER A 57 5.00 13.71 17.15
N GLU A 58 5.54 12.64 16.56
CA GLU A 58 6.70 11.97 17.16
C GLU A 58 7.94 12.86 17.03
N LYS A 59 8.81 12.87 18.05
CA LYS A 59 10.01 13.72 18.13
C LYS A 59 11.04 13.50 17.01
N ALA A 60 10.84 12.49 16.15
CA ALA A 60 11.78 12.07 15.13
C ALA A 60 11.55 12.74 13.75
N TYR A 61 10.62 13.69 13.63
CA TYR A 61 10.41 14.35 12.33
C TYR A 61 11.63 15.19 11.94
N ASN A 62 12.04 14.98 10.70
CA ASN A 62 13.16 15.68 10.09
C ASN A 62 12.87 17.18 10.07
N SER A 63 13.88 18.02 10.30
CA SER A 63 13.72 19.49 10.27
C SER A 63 13.11 20.01 8.96
N GLU A 64 13.24 19.24 7.88
CA GLU A 64 12.63 19.46 6.55
C GLU A 64 11.10 19.26 6.51
N CYS A 65 10.54 18.42 7.39
CA CYS A 65 9.09 18.24 7.53
C CYS A 65 8.43 19.45 8.20
N GLU A 66 9.20 20.16 9.03
CA GLU A 66 8.82 21.38 9.73
C GLU A 66 9.37 22.64 9.04
N LEU A 67 9.23 22.79 7.72
CA LEU A 67 9.35 24.14 7.13
C LEU A 67 8.33 25.05 7.83
N ARG A 68 8.87 25.80 8.81
CA ARG A 68 8.20 26.26 10.03
C ARG A 68 7.25 27.42 9.75
N VAL A 69 6.01 27.29 10.24
CA VAL A 69 5.35 28.44 10.85
C VAL A 69 6.01 28.58 12.22
N SER A 70 7.03 29.43 12.31
CA SER A 70 7.79 29.68 13.54
C SER A 70 6.84 30.14 14.65
N SER A 71 6.98 29.53 15.84
CA SER A 71 6.16 29.69 17.06
C SER A 71 4.86 28.86 17.10
N MET A 72 4.96 27.60 17.55
CA MET A 72 3.80 26.88 18.08
C MET A 72 4.08 26.45 19.51
N ASP A 73 3.22 26.93 20.41
CA ASP A 73 3.26 26.63 21.83
C ASP A 73 2.74 25.20 22.08
N LYS A 74 3.25 24.51 23.11
CA LYS A 74 2.92 23.11 23.40
C LYS A 74 1.42 22.89 23.70
N GLU A 75 0.76 23.90 24.24
CA GLU A 75 -0.69 23.89 24.48
C GLU A 75 -1.52 23.93 23.18
N VAL A 76 -0.96 24.46 22.09
CA VAL A 76 -1.61 24.52 20.78
C VAL A 76 -1.59 23.14 20.10
N LEU A 77 -0.52 22.37 20.29
CA LEU A 77 -0.42 20.97 19.83
C LEU A 77 -1.46 20.06 20.51
N GLN A 78 -1.74 20.29 21.80
CA GLN A 78 -2.79 19.53 22.52
C GLN A 78 -4.21 19.97 22.13
N LYS A 79 -4.41 21.21 21.67
CA LYS A 79 -5.69 21.68 21.14
C LYS A 79 -5.96 21.17 19.71
N SER A 80 -4.93 20.94 18.87
CA SER A 80 -5.12 20.33 17.55
C SER A 80 -5.71 18.92 17.60
N ASP A 81 -5.46 18.16 18.68
CA ASP A 81 -6.07 16.84 18.89
C ASP A 81 -7.61 16.89 19.07
N LYS A 82 -8.16 18.05 19.45
CA LYS A 82 -9.63 18.25 19.47
C LYS A 82 -10.19 18.66 18.09
N ILE A 83 -9.38 19.31 17.24
CA ILE A 83 -9.78 19.77 15.90
C ILE A 83 -9.78 18.61 14.89
N SER A 84 -9.01 17.55 15.14
CA SER A 84 -8.93 16.34 14.30
C SER A 84 -10.16 15.41 14.36
N ARG A 85 -11.24 15.76 15.09
CA ARG A 85 -12.40 14.87 15.31
C ARG A 85 -13.00 14.27 14.01
N ASN A 86 -12.82 14.94 12.87
CA ASN A 86 -13.29 14.50 11.55
C ASN A 86 -12.18 14.24 10.52
N GLN A 87 -10.91 14.32 10.90
CA GLN A 87 -9.74 14.05 10.06
C GLN A 87 -8.95 12.97 10.79
N LYS A 88 -9.36 11.71 10.64
CA LYS A 88 -8.73 10.56 11.31
C LYS A 88 -7.78 9.87 10.34
N LEU A 89 -6.61 9.46 10.82
CA LEU A 89 -5.67 8.64 10.04
C LEU A 89 -6.34 7.40 9.45
N GLU A 90 -7.28 6.80 10.17
CA GLU A 90 -8.08 5.67 9.69
C GLU A 90 -8.86 5.98 8.41
N TYR A 91 -9.37 7.21 8.24
CA TYR A 91 -10.07 7.60 7.01
C TYR A 91 -9.11 7.72 5.83
N PHE A 92 -7.93 8.30 6.06
CA PHE A 92 -6.88 8.35 5.03
C PHE A 92 -6.49 6.94 4.58
N LEU A 93 -6.17 6.06 5.54
CA LEU A 93 -5.75 4.69 5.25
C LEU A 93 -6.88 3.86 4.64
N GLY A 94 -8.13 4.16 5.00
CA GLY A 94 -9.33 3.48 4.54
C GLY A 94 -9.55 3.59 3.03
N VAL A 95 -9.09 4.65 2.37
CA VAL A 95 -9.25 4.85 0.91
C VAL A 95 -8.63 3.70 0.13
N LEU A 96 -7.36 3.36 0.39
CA LEU A 96 -6.67 2.28 -0.31
C LEU A 96 -7.32 0.92 -0.02
N ARG A 97 -7.67 0.66 1.25
CA ARG A 97 -8.33 -0.58 1.68
C ARG A 97 -9.70 -0.76 1.05
N GLU A 98 -10.46 0.33 0.89
CA GLU A 98 -11.75 0.31 0.21
C GLU A 98 -11.57 -0.07 -1.26
N LEU A 99 -10.61 0.54 -1.96
CA LEU A 99 -10.33 0.22 -3.37
C LEU A 99 -9.94 -1.24 -3.56
N ILE A 100 -8.97 -1.74 -2.79
CA ILE A 100 -8.55 -3.15 -2.84
C ILE A 100 -9.71 -4.08 -2.46
N GLY A 101 -10.54 -3.67 -1.49
CA GLY A 101 -11.70 -4.42 -1.04
C GLY A 101 -12.82 -4.57 -2.08
N ARG A 102 -12.77 -3.83 -3.21
CA ARG A 102 -13.70 -4.02 -4.34
C ARG A 102 -13.32 -5.21 -5.23
N ASN A 103 -12.14 -5.80 -5.04
CA ASN A 103 -11.73 -6.96 -5.81
C ASN A 103 -12.80 -8.07 -5.70
N PRO A 104 -13.20 -8.73 -6.82
CA PRO A 104 -14.24 -9.76 -6.82
C PRO A 104 -14.02 -10.91 -5.84
N MET A 105 -12.79 -11.17 -5.39
CA MET A 105 -12.51 -12.19 -4.37
C MET A 105 -13.13 -11.87 -2.99
N TYR A 106 -13.51 -10.61 -2.74
CA TYR A 106 -14.02 -10.14 -1.45
C TYR A 106 -15.54 -9.89 -1.45
N ARG A 107 -16.33 -10.69 -2.17
CA ARG A 107 -17.82 -10.59 -2.12
C ARG A 107 -18.41 -10.60 -0.70
N GLY A 108 -17.75 -11.28 0.25
CA GLY A 108 -18.12 -11.32 1.68
C GLY A 108 -17.41 -10.31 2.57
N GLY A 109 -16.69 -9.34 2.00
CA GLY A 109 -15.82 -8.40 2.71
C GLY A 109 -14.41 -8.93 2.98
N THR A 110 -13.53 -8.05 3.43
CA THR A 110 -12.09 -8.33 3.61
C THR A 110 -11.74 -8.77 5.04
N ALA A 111 -12.60 -8.48 6.02
CA ALA A 111 -12.27 -8.63 7.44
C ALA A 111 -11.86 -10.06 7.83
N LYS A 112 -12.59 -11.07 7.36
CA LYS A 112 -12.33 -12.48 7.72
C LYS A 112 -10.99 -12.96 7.17
N SER A 113 -10.72 -12.75 5.89
CA SER A 113 -9.48 -13.19 5.23
C SER A 113 -8.25 -12.47 5.80
N GLN A 114 -8.35 -11.16 6.02
CA GLN A 114 -7.30 -10.37 6.66
C GLN A 114 -7.04 -10.84 8.10
N ALA A 115 -8.08 -11.12 8.88
CA ALA A 115 -7.94 -11.63 10.24
C ALA A 115 -7.27 -13.01 10.30
N VAL A 116 -7.56 -13.90 9.36
CA VAL A 116 -6.92 -15.22 9.27
C VAL A 116 -5.41 -15.08 9.04
N LEU A 117 -4.99 -14.29 8.05
CA LEU A 117 -3.58 -14.07 7.76
C LEU A 117 -2.84 -13.38 8.91
N ASN A 118 -3.47 -12.37 9.53
CA ASN A 118 -2.90 -11.65 10.67
C ASN A 118 -2.73 -12.51 11.94
N LYS A 119 -3.44 -13.65 12.05
CA LYS A 119 -3.26 -14.59 13.15
C LYS A 119 -2.05 -15.51 12.92
N SER A 120 -1.69 -15.82 11.67
CA SER A 120 -0.52 -16.65 11.39
C SER A 120 0.77 -15.90 11.69
N LYS A 121 1.57 -16.45 12.62
CA LYS A 121 2.88 -15.87 12.99
C LYS A 121 3.91 -16.03 11.89
N ALA A 122 3.82 -17.10 11.09
CA ALA A 122 4.71 -17.33 9.96
C ALA A 122 4.41 -16.34 8.83
N VAL A 123 3.14 -16.13 8.48
CA VAL A 123 2.74 -15.10 7.50
C VAL A 123 3.16 -13.71 7.96
N CYS A 124 2.93 -13.36 9.23
CA CYS A 124 3.41 -12.09 9.79
C CYS A 124 4.92 -11.93 9.69
N PHE A 125 5.71 -13.00 9.94
CA PHE A 125 7.15 -12.97 9.80
C PHE A 125 7.60 -12.74 8.36
N LEU A 126 7.03 -13.49 7.40
CA LEU A 126 7.31 -13.31 5.98
C LEU A 126 7.01 -11.86 5.55
N ARG A 127 5.84 -11.34 5.96
CA ARG A 127 5.43 -9.96 5.67
C ARG A 127 6.35 -8.91 6.28
N ASN A 128 6.79 -9.11 7.53
CA ASN A 128 7.74 -8.21 8.19
C ASN A 128 9.08 -8.21 7.47
N THR A 129 9.61 -9.39 7.16
CA THR A 129 10.87 -9.56 6.42
C THR A 129 10.78 -8.87 5.06
N HIS A 130 9.67 -9.06 4.35
CA HIS A 130 9.41 -8.41 3.06
C HIS A 130 9.33 -6.88 3.18
N TYR A 131 8.66 -6.36 4.22
CA TYR A 131 8.61 -4.91 4.49
C TYR A 131 9.99 -4.33 4.81
N GLU A 132 10.75 -4.97 5.68
CA GLU A 132 12.10 -4.54 6.07
C GLU A 132 13.01 -4.50 4.84
N HIS A 133 13.00 -5.55 4.03
CA HIS A 133 13.74 -5.60 2.77
C HIS A 133 13.33 -4.46 1.82
N ALA A 134 12.03 -4.19 1.64
CA ALA A 134 11.55 -3.10 0.79
C ALA A 134 11.91 -1.70 1.32
N CYS A 135 11.98 -1.53 2.65
CA CYS A 135 12.43 -0.29 3.27
C CYS A 135 13.94 -0.05 3.11
N GLU A 136 14.75 -1.11 3.20
CA GLU A 136 16.20 -1.07 3.02
C GLU A 136 16.59 -0.91 1.55
N ASN A 137 15.84 -1.56 0.65
CA ASN A 137 16.09 -1.61 -0.79
C ASN A 137 14.98 -0.85 -1.53
N ARG A 138 14.83 0.44 -1.24
CA ARG A 138 13.81 1.27 -1.90
C ARG A 138 14.04 1.29 -3.40
N TYR A 139 12.98 1.01 -4.14
CA TYR A 139 12.98 1.17 -5.59
C TYR A 139 13.21 2.63 -5.98
N THR A 140 14.07 2.82 -6.99
CA THR A 140 14.04 4.04 -7.79
C THR A 140 12.79 4.04 -8.67
N VAL A 141 12.50 5.17 -9.32
CA VAL A 141 11.38 5.27 -10.26
C VAL A 141 11.59 4.32 -11.43
N GLU A 142 12.82 4.20 -11.92
CA GLU A 142 13.22 3.35 -13.04
C GLU A 142 13.00 1.87 -12.69
N MET A 143 13.54 1.41 -11.56
CA MET A 143 13.35 0.03 -11.10
C MET A 143 11.87 -0.31 -10.91
N PHE A 144 11.09 0.61 -10.32
CA PHE A 144 9.66 0.37 -10.14
C PHE A 144 8.93 0.27 -11.48
N ASN A 145 9.28 1.13 -12.45
CA ASN A 145 8.69 1.10 -13.77
C ASN A 145 9.03 -0.19 -14.53
N GLU A 146 10.24 -0.71 -14.40
CA GLU A 146 10.64 -2.00 -14.97
C GLU A 146 9.75 -3.13 -14.42
N PHE A 147 9.58 -3.21 -13.09
CA PHE A 147 8.66 -4.18 -12.47
C PHE A 147 7.22 -4.03 -12.95
N VAL A 148 6.75 -2.79 -13.14
CA VAL A 148 5.42 -2.56 -13.69
C VAL A 148 5.35 -3.05 -15.13
N ASP A 149 6.33 -2.73 -15.97
CA ASP A 149 6.34 -3.14 -17.38
C ASP A 149 6.30 -4.66 -17.53
N GLU A 150 7.08 -5.38 -16.71
CA GLU A 150 7.00 -6.84 -16.62
C GLU A 150 5.58 -7.32 -16.26
N TYR A 151 4.92 -6.68 -15.28
CA TYR A 151 3.53 -6.99 -14.92
C TYR A 151 2.55 -6.76 -16.08
N ILE A 152 2.70 -5.65 -16.81
CA ILE A 152 1.87 -5.34 -17.98
C ILE A 152 2.06 -6.40 -19.06
N GLU A 153 3.30 -6.78 -19.34
CA GLU A 153 3.64 -7.80 -20.33
C GLU A 153 3.02 -9.15 -19.96
N ASP A 154 3.16 -9.59 -18.71
CA ASP A 154 2.61 -10.85 -18.20
C ASP A 154 1.08 -10.90 -18.34
N ILE A 155 0.38 -9.83 -17.95
CA ILE A 155 -1.08 -9.74 -18.12
C ILE A 155 -1.46 -9.79 -19.60
N THR A 156 -0.75 -9.05 -20.44
CA THR A 156 -1.06 -8.93 -21.87
C THR A 156 -0.85 -10.27 -22.58
N GLN A 157 0.24 -10.99 -22.26
CA GLN A 157 0.51 -12.33 -22.79
C GLN A 157 -0.59 -13.33 -22.42
N MET A 158 -1.22 -13.14 -21.25
CA MET A 158 -2.35 -13.96 -20.78
C MET A 158 -3.70 -13.51 -21.35
N GLY A 159 -3.71 -12.52 -22.26
CA GLY A 159 -4.92 -11.96 -22.88
C GLY A 159 -5.71 -11.03 -21.97
N GLY A 160 -5.13 -10.61 -20.85
CA GLY A 160 -5.69 -9.59 -19.97
C GLY A 160 -5.45 -8.17 -20.50
N ILE A 161 -6.18 -7.22 -19.93
CA ILE A 161 -6.02 -5.79 -20.23
C ILE A 161 -6.02 -5.05 -18.89
N ILE A 162 -5.10 -4.11 -18.73
CA ILE A 162 -5.11 -3.17 -17.61
C ILE A 162 -6.17 -2.12 -17.90
N ASP A 163 -7.33 -2.29 -17.27
CA ASP A 163 -8.44 -1.35 -17.36
C ASP A 163 -8.23 -0.23 -16.33
N THR A 164 -7.71 0.93 -16.75
CA THR A 164 -7.48 2.08 -15.87
C THR A 164 -8.11 3.34 -16.42
N SER A 165 -8.68 4.16 -15.53
CA SER A 165 -9.26 5.46 -15.90
C SER A 165 -8.21 6.51 -16.33
N PHE A 166 -6.95 6.33 -15.95
CA PHE A 166 -5.83 7.20 -16.32
C PHE A 166 -4.95 6.54 -17.40
N ALA A 167 -4.15 7.35 -18.10
CA ALA A 167 -3.07 6.84 -18.93
C ALA A 167 -2.07 6.04 -18.09
N ILE A 168 -1.49 4.97 -18.66
CA ILE A 168 -0.57 4.06 -17.96
C ILE A 168 0.61 4.79 -17.31
N SER A 169 1.17 5.81 -17.95
CA SER A 169 2.26 6.61 -17.38
C SER A 169 1.86 7.34 -16.10
N VAL A 170 0.63 7.86 -16.04
CA VAL A 170 0.06 8.50 -14.84
C VAL A 170 -0.20 7.45 -13.77
N GLN A 171 -0.75 6.29 -14.16
CA GLN A 171 -1.04 5.19 -13.24
C GLN A 171 0.25 4.63 -12.58
N LYS A 172 1.32 4.45 -13.35
CA LYS A 172 2.67 4.09 -12.86
C LYS A 172 3.15 5.06 -11.79
N ARG A 173 3.07 6.37 -12.07
CA ARG A 173 3.47 7.41 -11.12
C ARG A 173 2.65 7.36 -9.83
N ILE A 174 1.32 7.22 -9.94
CA ILE A 174 0.45 7.10 -8.75
C ILE A 174 0.81 5.85 -7.93
N ALA A 175 1.01 4.71 -8.59
CA ALA A 175 1.38 3.45 -7.94
C ALA A 175 2.73 3.57 -7.21
N PHE A 176 3.74 4.18 -7.85
CA PHE A 176 5.04 4.45 -7.22
C PHE A 176 4.93 5.38 -6.02
N ASP A 177 4.19 6.48 -6.15
CA ASP A 177 3.98 7.46 -5.08
C ASP A 177 3.29 6.81 -3.87
N ILE A 178 2.28 5.98 -4.12
CA ILE A 178 1.63 5.18 -3.07
C ILE A 178 2.60 4.16 -2.47
N TRP A 179 3.40 3.47 -3.28
CA TRP A 179 4.42 2.53 -2.78
C TRP A 179 5.37 3.22 -1.79
N GLN A 180 5.88 4.40 -2.12
CA GLN A 180 6.75 5.17 -1.22
C GLN A 180 6.04 5.55 0.08
N HIS A 181 4.75 5.90 0.01
CA HIS A 181 3.94 6.15 1.20
C HIS A 181 3.74 4.88 2.05
N LEU A 182 3.53 3.71 1.44
CA LEU A 182 3.33 2.44 2.15
C LEU A 182 4.56 2.04 2.99
N LEU A 183 5.75 2.44 2.54
CA LEU A 183 7.03 2.22 3.25
C LEU A 183 7.29 3.24 4.38
N THR A 184 6.31 4.07 4.73
CA THR A 184 6.37 4.94 5.91
C THR A 184 5.77 4.25 7.14
N LYS A 185 6.10 4.75 8.33
CA LYS A 185 5.57 4.19 9.59
C LYS A 185 4.04 4.23 9.63
N LYS A 186 3.43 5.32 9.17
CA LYS A 186 1.97 5.46 9.12
C LYS A 186 1.34 4.67 7.96
N GLY A 187 2.05 4.48 6.85
CA GLY A 187 1.62 3.66 5.71
C GLY A 187 1.68 2.15 5.97
N ARG A 188 2.45 1.71 6.97
CA ARG A 188 2.68 0.28 7.28
C ARG A 188 1.41 -0.56 7.38
N ALA A 189 0.35 -0.04 7.99
CA ALA A 189 -0.88 -0.79 8.15
C ALA A 189 -1.62 -1.02 6.82
N ASN A 190 -1.37 -0.19 5.81
CA ASN A 190 -1.85 -0.39 4.44
C ASN A 190 -0.92 -1.31 3.65
N TYR A 191 0.39 -1.24 3.90
CA TYR A 191 1.34 -2.22 3.36
C TYR A 191 0.96 -3.64 3.77
N ASP A 192 0.70 -3.84 5.07
CA ASP A 192 0.32 -5.14 5.61
C ASP A 192 -0.96 -5.68 4.95
N PHE A 193 -1.92 -4.79 4.69
CA PHE A 193 -3.19 -5.12 4.04
C PHE A 193 -2.98 -5.52 2.57
N LEU A 194 -2.18 -4.74 1.83
CA LEU A 194 -1.83 -4.99 0.44
C LEU A 194 -1.05 -6.30 0.28
N PHE A 195 -0.09 -6.55 1.17
CA PHE A 195 0.66 -7.82 1.20
C PHE A 195 -0.29 -9.01 1.38
N ASN A 196 -1.20 -8.94 2.36
CA ASN A 196 -2.18 -9.99 2.59
C ASN A 196 -3.12 -10.18 1.38
N HIS A 197 -3.46 -9.10 0.68
CA HIS A 197 -4.24 -9.19 -0.56
C HIS A 197 -3.46 -9.95 -1.65
N ALA A 198 -2.26 -9.49 -1.97
CA ALA A 198 -1.38 -10.12 -2.96
C ALA A 198 -1.10 -11.59 -2.64
N TYR A 199 -0.86 -11.91 -1.36
CA TYR A 199 -0.72 -13.28 -0.88
C TYR A 199 -1.90 -14.18 -1.29
N LEU A 200 -3.13 -13.71 -1.08
CA LEU A 200 -4.33 -14.47 -1.44
C LEU A 200 -4.53 -14.55 -2.96
N VAL A 201 -4.14 -13.51 -3.71
CA VAL A 201 -4.16 -13.52 -5.17
C VAL A 201 -3.21 -14.60 -5.71
N VAL A 202 -1.97 -14.66 -5.21
CA VAL A 202 -0.99 -15.70 -5.59
C VAL A 202 -1.54 -17.11 -5.31
N MET A 203 -2.12 -17.34 -4.13
CA MET A 203 -2.75 -18.62 -3.81
C MET A 203 -3.91 -18.96 -4.76
N THR A 204 -4.79 -17.99 -5.03
CA THR A 204 -5.95 -18.16 -5.91
C THR A 204 -5.53 -18.46 -7.33
N ARG A 205 -4.48 -17.80 -7.81
CA ARG A 205 -3.86 -18.02 -9.13
C ARG A 205 -3.31 -19.44 -9.25
N CYS A 206 -2.58 -19.91 -8.25
CA CYS A 206 -2.06 -21.29 -8.22
C CYS A 206 -3.20 -22.31 -8.18
N GLN A 207 -4.21 -22.10 -7.31
CA GLN A 207 -5.37 -22.99 -7.22
C GLN A 207 -6.13 -23.06 -8.55
N ARG A 208 -6.39 -21.90 -9.18
CA ARG A 208 -7.06 -21.84 -10.48
C ARG A 208 -6.29 -22.58 -11.57
N ALA A 209 -4.96 -22.48 -11.58
CA ALA A 209 -4.14 -23.24 -12.53
C ALA A 209 -4.28 -24.76 -12.31
N ILE A 210 -4.41 -25.21 -11.06
CA ILE A 210 -4.64 -26.62 -10.72
C ILE A 210 -6.01 -27.07 -11.21
N ASP A 211 -7.06 -26.29 -10.91
CA ASP A 211 -8.44 -26.59 -11.30
C ASP A 211 -8.61 -26.65 -12.82
N LEU A 212 -7.84 -25.84 -13.55
CA LEU A 212 -7.83 -25.83 -15.02
C LEU A 212 -6.86 -26.86 -15.64
N HIS A 213 -6.22 -27.72 -14.84
CA HIS A 213 -5.21 -28.67 -15.29
C HIS A 213 -4.02 -28.04 -16.04
N LYS A 214 -3.69 -26.77 -15.72
CA LYS A 214 -2.57 -26.00 -16.29
C LYS A 214 -1.39 -25.85 -15.32
N ALA A 215 -1.53 -26.29 -14.06
CA ALA A 215 -0.49 -26.13 -13.05
C ALA A 215 0.69 -27.09 -13.26
N VAL A 216 1.89 -26.52 -13.27
CA VAL A 216 3.15 -27.25 -13.14
C VAL A 216 3.37 -27.73 -11.69
N PRO A 217 4.20 -28.77 -11.44
CA PRO A 217 4.45 -29.28 -10.09
C PRO A 217 4.89 -28.21 -9.09
N GLU A 218 5.68 -27.23 -9.52
CA GLU A 218 6.20 -26.14 -8.71
C GLU A 218 5.07 -25.23 -8.20
N MET A 219 4.06 -24.96 -9.03
CA MET A 219 2.87 -24.19 -8.62
C MET A 219 2.08 -24.90 -7.52
N LYS A 220 1.93 -26.22 -7.64
CA LYS A 220 1.26 -27.04 -6.62
C LYS A 220 2.03 -26.98 -5.31
N ARG A 221 3.36 -27.15 -5.38
CA ARG A 221 4.23 -27.10 -4.21
C ARG A 221 4.21 -25.74 -3.54
N LEU A 222 4.24 -24.65 -4.31
CA LEU A 222 4.11 -23.29 -3.80
C LEU A 222 2.77 -23.10 -3.07
N LEU A 223 1.67 -23.56 -3.67
CA LEU A 223 0.35 -23.49 -3.03
C LEU A 223 0.29 -24.30 -1.72
N ASP A 224 0.88 -25.50 -1.70
CA ASP A 224 0.94 -26.34 -0.50
C ASP A 224 1.70 -25.62 0.63
N PHE A 225 2.82 -24.96 0.32
CA PHE A 225 3.55 -24.16 1.30
C PHE A 225 2.71 -22.98 1.80
N LEU A 226 2.16 -22.18 0.89
CA LEU A 226 1.41 -20.97 1.25
C LEU A 226 0.12 -21.28 2.03
N SER A 227 -0.58 -22.37 1.70
CA SER A 227 -1.74 -22.82 2.47
C SER A 227 -1.33 -23.34 3.86
N SER A 228 -0.29 -24.17 3.92
CA SER A 228 0.16 -24.79 5.18
C SER A 228 0.66 -23.78 6.21
N ILE A 229 1.32 -22.69 5.82
CA ILE A 229 1.78 -21.69 6.79
C ILE A 229 0.64 -20.89 7.45
N ILE A 230 -0.55 -20.87 6.84
CA ILE A 230 -1.73 -20.22 7.42
C ILE A 230 -2.32 -21.09 8.54
N GLU A 231 -2.41 -22.39 8.32
CA GLU A 231 -3.18 -23.32 9.14
C GLU A 231 -2.40 -23.94 10.30
N THR A 232 -1.07 -23.74 10.32
CA THR A 232 -0.19 -24.44 11.25
C THR A 232 0.17 -23.63 12.49
N SER A 233 0.68 -24.31 13.52
CA SER A 233 1.20 -23.67 14.72
C SER A 233 2.45 -22.83 14.39
N LYS A 234 2.80 -21.89 15.27
CA LYS A 234 3.97 -21.01 15.11
C LYS A 234 5.23 -21.78 14.72
N GLN A 235 5.59 -22.83 15.47
CA GLN A 235 6.82 -23.60 15.21
C GLN A 235 6.78 -24.32 13.86
N LYS A 236 5.65 -24.96 13.53
CA LYS A 236 5.51 -25.68 12.26
C LYS A 236 5.53 -24.72 11.07
N GLY A 237 4.88 -23.56 11.18
CA GLY A 237 4.94 -22.51 10.16
C GLY A 237 6.37 -22.01 9.91
N PHE A 238 7.18 -21.81 10.96
CA PHE A 238 8.59 -21.46 10.79
C PHE A 238 9.42 -22.57 10.16
N ASN A 239 9.16 -23.83 10.50
CA ASN A 239 9.83 -24.96 9.85
C ASN A 239 9.51 -24.99 8.35
N ILE A 240 8.26 -24.71 7.96
CA ILE A 240 7.86 -24.61 6.55
C ILE A 240 8.59 -23.46 5.85
N LEU A 241 8.65 -22.27 6.45
CA LEU A 241 9.41 -21.15 5.88
C LEU A 241 10.90 -21.49 5.71
N SER A 242 11.48 -22.19 6.68
CA SER A 242 12.85 -22.71 6.57
C SER A 242 12.99 -23.70 5.42
N GLU A 243 12.06 -24.65 5.29
CA GLU A 243 12.02 -25.60 4.17
C GLU A 243 11.93 -24.88 2.83
N MET A 244 11.06 -23.86 2.70
CA MET A 244 10.95 -23.03 1.51
C MET A 244 12.27 -22.35 1.15
N GLY A 245 13.04 -21.89 2.14
CA GLY A 245 14.33 -21.24 1.93
C GLY A 245 15.45 -22.19 1.49
N HIS A 246 15.33 -23.48 1.80
CA HIS A 246 16.33 -24.51 1.42
C HIS A 246 15.90 -25.36 0.23
N THR A 247 14.64 -25.27 -0.20
CA THR A 247 14.14 -26.04 -1.34
C THR A 247 14.37 -25.23 -2.63
N PRO A 248 15.29 -25.66 -3.51
CA PRO A 248 15.61 -24.93 -4.72
C PRO A 248 14.44 -24.96 -5.71
N VAL A 249 14.35 -23.91 -6.51
CA VAL A 249 13.41 -23.81 -7.63
C VAL A 249 14.08 -23.00 -8.74
N GLY A 250 13.85 -23.38 -9.99
CA GLY A 250 14.55 -22.79 -11.12
C GLY A 250 13.67 -22.61 -12.37
N PRO A 251 14.31 -22.32 -13.52
CA PRO A 251 13.59 -22.03 -14.75
C PRO A 251 12.72 -23.20 -15.23
N PRO A 252 11.57 -22.93 -15.87
CA PRO A 252 11.03 -21.61 -16.23
C PRO A 252 10.22 -20.94 -15.10
N PHE A 253 10.05 -21.59 -13.95
CA PHE A 253 9.15 -21.11 -12.89
C PHE A 253 9.76 -19.99 -12.03
N ALA A 254 11.08 -20.01 -11.85
CA ALA A 254 11.84 -18.99 -11.16
C ALA A 254 13.18 -18.74 -11.87
N ILE A 255 13.88 -17.68 -11.49
CA ILE A 255 15.27 -17.46 -11.92
C ILE A 255 16.20 -18.57 -11.39
N GLU A 256 17.37 -18.70 -12.01
CA GLU A 256 18.40 -19.66 -11.55
C GLU A 256 18.80 -19.41 -10.09
N ASP A 257 19.16 -20.50 -9.40
CA ASP A 257 19.58 -20.50 -7.99
C ASP A 257 18.58 -19.89 -6.99
N SER A 258 17.29 -19.87 -7.35
CA SER A 258 16.21 -19.42 -6.46
C SER A 258 15.72 -20.53 -5.53
N ASN A 259 14.86 -20.14 -4.58
CA ASN A 259 14.16 -21.04 -3.67
C ASN A 259 12.69 -20.64 -3.54
N TYR A 260 11.87 -21.52 -2.96
CA TYR A 260 10.43 -21.25 -2.82
C TYR A 260 10.12 -20.03 -1.96
N PHE A 261 10.98 -19.68 -1.00
CA PHE A 261 10.81 -18.48 -0.18
C PHE A 261 10.95 -17.20 -1.02
N ASN A 262 12.04 -17.10 -1.78
CA ASN A 262 12.32 -15.97 -2.67
C ASN A 262 11.26 -15.88 -3.78
N LYS A 263 10.86 -17.02 -4.36
CA LYS A 263 9.80 -17.06 -5.37
C LYS A 263 8.46 -16.59 -4.79
N ALA A 264 8.09 -17.05 -3.59
CA ALA A 264 6.87 -16.58 -2.93
C ALA A 264 6.90 -15.07 -2.66
N ALA A 265 8.03 -14.56 -2.13
CA ALA A 265 8.21 -13.14 -1.90
C ALA A 265 8.08 -12.35 -3.20
N SER A 266 8.78 -12.76 -4.26
CA SER A 266 8.74 -12.13 -5.60
C SER A 266 7.33 -12.10 -6.19
N ASP A 267 6.60 -13.23 -6.16
CA ASP A 267 5.23 -13.30 -6.68
C ASP A 267 4.29 -12.39 -5.89
N ILE A 268 4.46 -12.31 -4.57
CA ILE A 268 3.69 -11.40 -3.73
C ILE A 268 4.05 -9.95 -4.07
N SER A 269 5.33 -9.59 -4.20
CA SER A 269 5.74 -8.23 -4.59
C SER A 269 5.14 -7.81 -5.94
N HIS A 270 5.22 -8.70 -6.92
CA HIS A 270 4.69 -8.49 -8.26
C HIS A 270 3.16 -8.24 -8.22
N GLU A 271 2.42 -9.04 -7.47
CA GLU A 271 0.97 -8.83 -7.28
C GLU A 271 0.65 -7.60 -6.43
N MET A 272 1.52 -7.19 -5.49
CA MET A 272 1.33 -5.93 -4.76
C MET A 272 1.45 -4.72 -5.71
N ILE A 273 2.47 -4.70 -6.57
CA ILE A 273 2.68 -3.64 -7.56
C ILE A 273 1.53 -3.63 -8.58
N GLY A 274 1.19 -4.79 -9.11
CA GLY A 274 0.07 -4.98 -10.01
C GLY A 274 -1.25 -4.47 -9.45
N CYS A 275 -1.56 -4.84 -8.19
CA CYS A 275 -2.74 -4.35 -7.51
C CYS A 275 -2.79 -2.82 -7.46
N LEU A 276 -1.67 -2.14 -7.13
CA LEU A 276 -1.62 -0.67 -7.13
C LEU A 276 -1.85 -0.09 -8.53
N LEU A 277 -1.25 -0.71 -9.55
CA LEU A 277 -1.44 -0.30 -10.94
C LEU A 277 -2.90 -0.41 -11.39
N GLU A 278 -3.64 -1.41 -10.95
CA GLU A 278 -5.03 -1.65 -11.40
C GLU A 278 -6.09 -0.85 -10.63
N LEU A 279 -5.74 -0.15 -9.55
CA LEU A 279 -6.73 0.56 -8.75
C LEU A 279 -7.40 1.69 -9.53
N GLN A 280 -8.74 1.75 -9.45
CA GLN A 280 -9.55 2.83 -10.01
C GLN A 280 -9.46 4.11 -9.17
N TYR A 281 -8.30 4.78 -9.19
CA TYR A 281 -8.06 5.99 -8.40
C TYR A 281 -9.04 7.12 -8.76
N PHE A 282 -9.49 7.18 -10.01
CA PHE A 282 -10.46 8.19 -10.45
C PHE A 282 -11.81 8.06 -9.73
N ASP A 283 -12.22 6.84 -9.32
CA ASP A 283 -13.45 6.64 -8.56
C ASP A 283 -13.39 7.30 -7.17
N VAL A 284 -12.20 7.38 -6.58
CA VAL A 284 -12.01 8.10 -5.30
C VAL A 284 -12.30 9.58 -5.50
N LEU A 285 -11.81 10.15 -6.60
CA LEU A 285 -12.03 11.55 -6.96
C LEU A 285 -13.51 11.82 -7.26
N LYS A 286 -14.17 10.95 -8.04
CA LYS A 286 -15.60 11.04 -8.36
C LYS A 286 -16.50 11.03 -7.12
N LYS A 287 -16.25 10.10 -6.19
CA LYS A 287 -17.04 10.01 -4.94
C LYS A 287 -16.97 11.30 -4.13
N LYS A 288 -15.87 12.05 -4.24
CA LYS A 288 -15.74 13.36 -3.62
C LYS A 288 -16.61 14.40 -4.32
N LEU A 289 -16.52 14.52 -5.65
CA LEU A 289 -17.29 15.48 -6.44
C LEU A 289 -18.80 15.36 -6.19
N ILE A 290 -19.30 14.12 -6.21
CA ILE A 290 -20.72 13.81 -5.95
C ILE A 290 -21.13 14.21 -4.52
N LYS A 291 -20.27 13.99 -3.52
CA LYS A 291 -20.55 14.39 -2.12
C LYS A 291 -20.47 15.90 -1.90
N THR A 292 -19.76 16.63 -2.75
CA THR A 292 -19.67 18.10 -2.70
C THR A 292 -20.72 18.82 -3.55
N GLY A 293 -21.59 18.08 -4.25
CA GLY A 293 -22.66 18.67 -5.08
C GLY A 293 -22.19 19.29 -6.38
N LEU A 294 -21.03 18.84 -6.90
CA LEU A 294 -20.52 19.14 -8.23
C LEU A 294 -20.73 17.96 -9.17
#